data_AF-A0A8S1A8U3-F1
#
_entry.id   AF-A0A8S1A8U3-F1
#
_cell.length_a   1.000
_cell.length_b   1.000
_cell.length_c   1.000
_cell.angle_alpha   90.00
_cell.angle_beta   90.00
_cell.angle_gamma   90.00
#
_symmetry.space_group_name_H-M   'P 1'
#
loop_
_entity.id
_entity.type
_entity.pdbx_description
1 polymer ?
#
loop_
_entity_poly.entity_id
_entity_poly.type
_entity_poly.pdbx_seq_one_letter_code
_entity_poly.pdbx_strand_id
1 'polypeptide(L)'
;MLAERCVILIFLVCTVNSEIKDLLVETDIGFIKGLRADDGDYTMFLGLPFAEVNTSNPFGVATPHPGFEKTFEAYDDYAPCPQREEYNLTLVGSLNCLKLNIFVPDSASAKNRLPVLAYVFGGGFTDGIFRFSYK
;
A
#
# COMPACT_ATOMS: atom_id res chain seq x y z
N MET A 1 56.13 19.25 36.59
CA MET A 1 56.44 18.92 35.19
C MET A 1 56.26 17.41 35.09
N LEU A 2 55.19 16.83 34.53
CA LEU A 2 54.08 17.28 33.68
C LEU A 2 52.82 16.52 34.11
N ALA A 3 51.65 17.14 33.93
CA ALA A 3 50.35 16.55 34.18
C ALA A 3 49.91 15.72 32.96
N GLU A 4 49.63 14.44 33.15
CA GLU A 4 49.04 13.58 32.10
C GLU A 4 47.52 13.83 32.06
N ARG A 5 47.09 14.61 31.07
CA ARG A 5 45.66 14.80 30.76
C ARG A 5 45.21 13.66 29.86
N CYS A 6 44.45 12.73 30.44
CA CYS A 6 43.73 11.69 29.71
C CYS A 6 42.59 12.35 28.90
N VAL A 7 42.75 12.47 27.58
CA VAL A 7 41.72 13.01 26.68
C VAL A 7 40.78 11.87 26.32
N ILE A 8 39.63 11.81 26.98
CA ILE A 8 38.54 10.87 26.65
C ILE A 8 37.86 11.41 25.38
N LEU A 9 38.14 10.79 24.23
CA LEU A 9 37.35 10.99 23.01
C LEU A 9 35.97 10.37 23.21
N ILE A 10 34.99 11.19 23.56
CA ILE A 10 33.57 10.81 23.52
C ILE A 10 33.18 10.79 22.04
N PHE A 11 33.18 9.60 21.43
CA PHE A 11 32.49 9.38 20.17
C PHE A 11 30.99 9.53 20.41
N LEU A 12 30.46 10.73 20.12
CA LEU A 12 29.03 10.97 20.04
C LEU A 12 28.50 10.21 18.82
N VAL A 13 28.13 8.95 19.01
CA VAL A 13 27.36 8.21 18.02
C VAL A 13 25.97 8.84 18.00
N CYS A 14 25.73 9.74 17.04
CA CYS A 14 24.40 10.19 16.71
C CYS A 14 23.64 8.98 16.17
N THR A 15 22.91 8.28 17.04
CA THR A 15 21.89 7.33 16.60
C THR A 15 20.81 8.16 15.93
N VAL A 16 20.79 8.15 14.61
CA VAL A 16 19.68 8.71 13.83
C VAL A 16 18.48 7.81 14.12
N ASN A 17 17.64 8.21 15.07
CA ASN A 17 16.37 7.55 15.31
C ASN A 17 15.46 7.92 14.14
N SER A 18 15.50 7.12 13.07
CA SER A 18 14.48 7.19 12.03
C SER A 18 13.19 6.71 12.68
N GLU A 19 12.31 7.62 13.08
CA GLU A 19 10.94 7.27 13.43
C GLU A 19 10.34 6.58 12.19
N ILE A 20 10.05 5.28 12.28
CA ILE A 20 9.25 4.58 11.28
C ILE A 20 7.85 5.19 11.42
N LYS A 21 7.63 6.28 10.69
CA LYS A 21 6.39 7.04 10.70
C LYS A 21 5.33 6.19 9.99
N ASP A 22 4.51 5.51 10.78
CA ASP A 22 3.20 4.94 10.44
C ASP A 22 3.10 4.13 9.13
N LEU A 23 4.05 3.21 8.89
CA LEU A 23 3.86 2.18 7.86
C LEU A 23 2.84 1.10 8.27
N LEU A 24 2.42 1.07 9.54
CA LEU A 24 1.43 0.14 10.07
C LEU A 24 0.19 0.93 10.49
N VAL A 25 -0.97 0.58 9.92
CA VAL A 25 -2.24 1.26 10.18
C VAL A 25 -3.28 0.22 10.60
N GLU A 26 -4.05 0.53 11.64
CA GLU A 26 -5.22 -0.23 12.04
C GLU A 26 -6.44 0.25 11.24
N THR A 27 -7.19 -0.69 10.67
CA THR A 27 -8.44 -0.44 9.95
C THR A 27 -9.56 -1.27 10.56
N ASP A 28 -10.81 -0.99 10.20
CA ASP A 28 -11.98 -1.79 10.63
C ASP A 28 -11.87 -3.27 10.22
N ILE A 29 -11.02 -3.59 9.24
CA ILE A 29 -10.81 -4.94 8.71
C ILE A 29 -9.45 -5.54 9.13
N GLY A 30 -8.74 -4.90 10.06
CA GLY A 30 -7.45 -5.39 10.60
C GLY A 30 -6.25 -4.50 10.26
N PHE A 31 -5.06 -4.96 10.63
CA PHE A 31 -3.82 -4.22 10.42
C PHE A 31 -3.31 -4.33 8.98
N ILE A 32 -2.91 -3.20 8.41
CA ILE A 32 -2.29 -3.13 7.08
C ILE A 32 -0.90 -2.51 7.21
N LYS A 33 0.05 -3.03 6.43
CA LYS A 33 1.41 -2.51 6.37
C LYS A 33 1.72 -2.01 4.96
N GLY A 34 2.06 -0.74 4.85
CA GLY A 34 2.38 -0.05 3.60
C GLY A 34 3.87 0.10 3.33
N LEU A 35 4.18 0.83 2.26
CA LEU A 35 5.53 1.19 1.83
C LEU A 35 5.69 2.69 1.76
N ARG A 36 6.89 3.17 2.04
CA ARG A 36 7.28 4.54 1.74
C ARG A 36 7.48 4.67 0.23
N ALA A 37 7.00 5.76 -0.37
CA ALA A 37 7.32 6.09 -1.74
C ALA A 37 8.75 6.63 -1.86
N ASP A 38 9.44 6.26 -2.94
CA ASP A 38 10.81 6.69 -3.21
C ASP A 38 10.88 8.03 -3.98
N ASP A 39 9.76 8.47 -4.55
CA ASP A 39 9.64 9.65 -5.40
C ASP A 39 8.90 10.83 -4.75
N GLY A 40 8.58 10.74 -3.45
CA GLY A 40 7.93 11.84 -2.74
C GLY A 40 7.53 11.54 -1.30
N ASP A 41 6.84 12.51 -0.71
CA ASP A 41 6.44 12.47 0.71
C ASP A 41 5.06 11.88 0.93
N TYR A 42 4.90 10.60 0.58
CA TYR A 42 3.68 9.84 0.81
C TYR A 42 3.94 8.35 1.12
N THR A 43 2.93 7.71 1.71
CA THR A 43 2.90 6.26 1.98
C THR A 43 1.91 5.59 1.06
N MET A 44 2.26 4.40 0.57
CA MET A 44 1.47 3.57 -0.33
C MET A 44 0.97 2.32 0.38
N PHE A 45 -0.30 1.99 0.19
CA PHE A 45 -0.88 0.71 0.57
C PHE A 45 -1.49 0.08 -0.68
N LEU A 46 -0.84 -0.96 -1.20
CA LEU A 46 -1.13 -1.54 -2.51
C LEU A 46 -1.87 -2.89 -2.38
N GLY A 47 -2.84 -3.12 -3.26
CA GLY A 47 -3.51 -4.41 -3.40
C GLY A 47 -4.42 -4.78 -2.24
N LEU A 48 -4.99 -3.79 -1.54
CA LEU A 48 -5.90 -4.04 -0.41
C LEU A 48 -7.22 -4.64 -0.92
N PRO A 49 -7.59 -5.87 -0.53
CA PRO A 49 -8.88 -6.44 -0.90
C PRO A 49 -10.01 -5.73 -0.17
N PHE A 50 -10.97 -5.19 -0.93
CA PHE A 50 -12.17 -4.57 -0.36
C PHE A 50 -13.40 -5.48 -0.44
N ALA A 51 -13.37 -6.49 -1.31
CA ALA A 51 -14.46 -7.44 -1.49
C ALA A 51 -13.95 -8.79 -2.04
N GLU A 52 -14.82 -9.80 -2.02
CA GLU A 52 -14.58 -11.14 -2.52
C GLU A 52 -15.62 -11.51 -3.59
N VAL A 53 -15.17 -12.23 -4.62
CA VAL A 53 -16.03 -12.80 -5.67
C VAL A 53 -16.37 -14.23 -5.29
N ASN A 54 -17.65 -14.61 -5.36
CA ASN A 54 -18.06 -15.99 -5.23
C ASN A 54 -17.60 -16.80 -6.44
N THR A 55 -16.59 -17.66 -6.28
CA THR A 55 -16.01 -18.44 -7.38
C THR A 55 -16.98 -19.45 -7.99
N SER A 56 -17.99 -19.91 -7.25
CA SER A 56 -19.05 -20.80 -7.74
C SER A 56 -20.14 -20.04 -8.51
N ASN A 57 -20.27 -18.73 -8.29
CA ASN A 57 -21.19 -17.85 -9.01
C ASN A 57 -20.56 -16.45 -9.20
N PRO A 58 -19.61 -16.30 -10.14
CA PRO A 58 -18.82 -15.07 -10.29
C PRO A 58 -19.63 -13.88 -10.82
N PHE A 59 -20.84 -14.13 -11.32
CA PHE A 59 -21.77 -13.10 -11.79
C PHE A 59 -22.70 -12.59 -10.68
N GLY A 60 -22.57 -13.11 -9.47
CA GLY A 60 -23.32 -12.65 -8.30
C GLY A 60 -22.77 -11.35 -7.72
N VAL A 61 -23.46 -10.86 -6.69
CA VAL A 61 -23.01 -9.70 -5.91
C VAL A 61 -21.75 -10.08 -5.12
N ALA A 62 -20.74 -9.22 -5.14
CA ALA A 62 -19.54 -9.38 -4.34
C ALA A 62 -19.84 -9.18 -2.85
N THR A 63 -19.13 -9.90 -1.98
CA THR A 63 -19.26 -9.75 -0.52
C THR A 63 -18.11 -8.92 0.03
N PRO A 64 -18.31 -8.08 1.06
CA PRO A 64 -17.21 -7.39 1.72
C PRO A 64 -16.14 -8.37 2.19
N HIS A 65 -14.86 -7.95 2.13
CA HIS A 65 -13.77 -8.78 2.63
C HIS A 65 -13.93 -9.02 4.15
N PRO A 66 -13.75 -10.25 4.66
CA PRO A 66 -14.01 -10.59 6.07
C PRO A 66 -13.00 -9.98 7.05
N GLY A 67 -11.92 -9.40 6.54
CA GLY A 67 -10.83 -8.81 7.31
C GLY A 67 -9.63 -9.74 7.45
N PHE A 68 -8.63 -9.27 8.17
CA PHE A 68 -7.34 -9.93 8.30
C PHE A 68 -7.08 -10.37 9.74
N GLU A 69 -6.82 -11.66 9.94
CA GLU A 69 -6.35 -12.17 11.24
C GLU A 69 -4.90 -11.75 11.54
N LYS A 70 -4.11 -11.56 10.49
CA LYS A 70 -2.71 -11.13 10.55
C LYS A 70 -2.55 -9.82 9.79
N THR A 71 -1.49 -9.09 10.06
CA THR A 71 -1.16 -7.89 9.30
C THR A 71 -1.08 -8.20 7.80
N PHE A 72 -1.83 -7.46 7.00
CA PHE A 72 -1.79 -7.55 5.55
C PHE A 72 -0.64 -6.70 4.99
N GLU A 73 0.22 -7.32 4.20
CA GLU A 73 1.35 -6.65 3.54
C GLU A 73 0.90 -6.06 2.20
N ALA A 74 0.75 -4.74 2.15
CA ALA A 74 0.14 -4.01 1.04
C ALA A 74 1.20 -3.50 0.04
N TYR A 75 1.90 -4.42 -0.61
CA TYR A 75 3.11 -4.14 -1.41
C TYR A 75 3.00 -4.45 -2.91
N ASP A 76 1.89 -5.05 -3.32
CA ASP A 76 1.65 -5.52 -4.68
C ASP A 76 0.35 -4.94 -5.22
N ASP A 77 0.45 -4.12 -6.25
CA ASP A 77 -0.67 -3.48 -6.93
C ASP A 77 -1.16 -4.26 -8.16
N TYR A 78 -0.52 -5.38 -8.49
CA TYR A 78 -0.88 -6.17 -9.65
C TYR A 78 -2.09 -7.06 -9.38
N ALA A 79 -3.26 -6.55 -9.74
CA ALA A 79 -4.54 -7.25 -9.56
C ALA A 79 -5.51 -7.09 -10.73
N PRO A 80 -5.15 -7.49 -11.97
CA PRO A 80 -6.09 -7.42 -13.07
C PRO A 80 -7.27 -8.37 -12.83
N CYS A 81 -8.50 -7.88 -13.08
CA CYS A 81 -9.65 -8.75 -13.28
C CYS A 81 -9.52 -9.53 -14.59
N PRO A 82 -10.25 -10.64 -14.78
CA PRO A 82 -10.19 -11.42 -16.01
C PRO A 82 -10.49 -10.55 -17.23
N GLN A 83 -9.48 -10.31 -18.05
CA GLN A 83 -9.54 -9.39 -19.18
C GLN A 83 -8.55 -9.81 -20.26
N ARG A 84 -8.72 -9.24 -21.45
CA ARG A 84 -7.71 -9.31 -22.51
C ARG A 84 -6.82 -8.08 -22.40
N GLU A 85 -5.53 -8.28 -22.22
CA GLU A 85 -4.59 -7.15 -22.17
C GLU A 85 -4.50 -6.48 -23.55
N GLU A 86 -4.51 -5.15 -23.56
CA GLU A 86 -4.62 -4.32 -24.77
C GLU A 86 -3.49 -4.56 -25.78
N TYR A 87 -2.25 -4.71 -25.29
CA TYR A 87 -1.06 -4.74 -26.14
C TYR A 87 -0.75 -6.11 -26.73
N ASN A 88 -0.71 -7.15 -25.90
CA ASN A 88 -0.30 -8.50 -26.33
C ASN A 88 -1.50 -9.43 -26.62
N LEU A 89 -2.73 -8.95 -26.40
CA LEU A 89 -3.98 -9.68 -26.58
C LEU A 89 -4.07 -10.99 -25.78
N THR A 90 -3.24 -11.15 -24.76
CA THR A 90 -3.26 -12.31 -23.86
C THR A 90 -4.37 -12.18 -22.82
N LEU A 91 -4.85 -13.33 -22.34
CA LEU A 91 -5.80 -13.38 -21.23
C LEU A 91 -5.04 -13.32 -19.92
N VAL A 92 -5.37 -12.34 -19.09
CA VAL A 92 -4.73 -12.09 -17.79
C VAL A 92 -5.77 -11.93 -16.70
N GLY A 93 -5.32 -11.96 -15.45
CA GLY A 93 -6.15 -11.68 -14.28
C GLY A 93 -6.74 -12.90 -13.60
N SER A 94 -7.44 -12.63 -12.50
CA SER A 94 -8.07 -13.66 -11.66
C SER A 94 -9.36 -13.11 -11.05
N LEU A 95 -10.23 -14.00 -10.54
CA LEU A 95 -11.43 -13.56 -9.81
C LEU A 95 -11.09 -12.85 -8.48
N ASN A 96 -9.86 -13.00 -7.96
CA ASN A 96 -9.36 -12.25 -6.81
C ASN A 96 -8.76 -10.90 -7.25
N CYS A 97 -9.61 -10.02 -7.81
CA CYS A 97 -9.20 -8.73 -8.38
C CYS A 97 -9.89 -7.51 -7.76
N LEU A 98 -10.80 -7.70 -6.79
CA LEU A 98 -11.50 -6.61 -6.11
C LEU A 98 -10.59 -5.98 -5.05
N LYS A 99 -9.59 -5.26 -5.55
CA LYS A 99 -8.52 -4.64 -4.75
C LYS A 99 -8.39 -3.16 -5.08
N LEU A 100 -7.91 -2.40 -4.11
CA LEU A 100 -7.64 -0.98 -4.26
C LEU A 100 -6.24 -0.62 -3.76
N ASN A 101 -5.76 0.54 -4.19
CA ASN A 101 -4.51 1.13 -3.73
C ASN A 101 -4.84 2.45 -3.01
N ILE A 102 -4.12 2.76 -1.93
CA ILE A 102 -4.26 4.00 -1.16
C ILE A 102 -2.93 4.72 -1.13
N PHE A 103 -2.96 6.03 -1.39
CA PHE A 103 -1.80 6.92 -1.35
C PHE A 103 -2.09 8.02 -0.34
N VAL A 104 -1.23 8.17 0.66
CA VAL A 104 -1.45 9.05 1.80
C VAL A 104 -0.25 9.99 1.95
N PRO A 105 -0.41 11.31 1.72
CA PRO A 105 0.65 12.28 1.98
C PRO A 105 1.02 12.32 3.46
N ASP A 106 2.29 12.57 3.79
CA ASP A 106 2.78 12.59 5.18
C ASP A 106 2.19 13.68 6.06
N SER A 107 1.59 14.69 5.43
CA SER A 107 0.84 15.72 6.14
C SER A 107 -0.46 15.19 6.73
N ALA A 108 -0.99 14.07 6.23
CA ALA A 108 -2.24 13.48 6.72
C ALA A 108 -2.03 12.84 8.11
N SER A 109 -2.99 13.04 9.00
CA SER A 109 -3.02 12.38 10.30
C SER A 109 -4.44 12.35 10.85
N ALA A 110 -4.67 11.64 11.96
CA ALA A 110 -5.96 11.65 12.66
C ALA A 110 -6.43 13.08 13.05
N LYS A 111 -5.48 14.01 13.26
CA LYS A 111 -5.74 15.42 13.60
C LYS A 111 -5.74 16.35 12.38
N ASN A 112 -5.15 15.93 11.26
CA ASN A 112 -5.12 16.68 10.00
C ASN A 112 -5.72 15.83 8.87
N ARG A 113 -7.05 15.88 8.74
CA ARG A 113 -7.79 15.12 7.73
C ARG A 113 -7.73 15.84 6.40
N LEU A 114 -7.35 15.12 5.35
CA LEU A 114 -7.31 15.64 3.98
C LEU A 114 -8.53 15.17 3.20
N PRO A 115 -8.94 15.88 2.13
CA PRO A 115 -9.92 15.39 1.18
C PRO A 115 -9.48 14.06 0.54
N VAL A 116 -10.43 13.15 0.31
CA VAL A 116 -10.18 11.87 -0.36
C VAL A 116 -10.57 11.98 -1.82
N LEU A 117 -9.63 11.64 -2.71
CA LEU A 117 -9.91 11.46 -4.14
C LEU A 117 -10.04 9.96 -4.43
N ALA A 118 -11.23 9.54 -4.87
CA ALA A 118 -11.48 8.19 -5.35
C ALA A 118 -11.43 8.18 -6.88
N TYR A 119 -10.44 7.49 -7.45
CA TYR A 119 -10.28 7.34 -8.89
C TYR A 119 -10.71 5.94 -9.34
N VAL A 120 -11.59 5.88 -10.33
CA VAL A 120 -12.00 4.64 -11.00
C VAL A 120 -11.38 4.65 -12.39
N PHE A 121 -10.51 3.68 -12.66
CA PHE A 121 -9.80 3.57 -13.93
C PHE A 121 -10.78 3.28 -15.09
N GLY A 122 -10.37 3.65 -16.31
CA GLY A 122 -11.13 3.46 -17.55
C GLY A 122 -11.01 2.04 -18.13
N GLY A 123 -11.01 1.93 -19.47
CA GLY A 123 -10.89 0.64 -20.18
C GLY A 123 -12.22 0.07 -20.68
N GLY A 124 -13.21 0.93 -20.93
CA GLY A 124 -14.46 0.56 -21.62
C GLY A 124 -15.30 -0.50 -20.90
N PHE A 125 -15.04 -0.76 -19.61
CA PHE A 125 -15.60 -1.87 -18.84
C PHE A 125 -15.20 -3.28 -19.35
N THR A 126 -14.16 -3.37 -20.18
CA THR A 126 -13.65 -4.62 -20.76
C THR A 126 -12.24 -4.96 -20.28
N ASP A 127 -11.45 -3.94 -19.96
CA ASP A 127 -10.09 -4.04 -19.46
C ASP A 127 -9.81 -2.86 -18.52
N GLY A 128 -8.61 -2.83 -17.96
CA GLY A 128 -8.13 -1.82 -17.04
C GLY A 128 -7.55 -2.42 -15.77
N ILE A 129 -6.52 -1.75 -15.28
CA ILE A 129 -5.88 -1.98 -13.99
C ILE A 129 -5.34 -0.66 -13.48
N PHE A 130 -5.40 -0.47 -12.17
CA PHE A 130 -4.68 0.62 -11.52
C PHE A 130 -3.33 0.09 -11.01
N ARG A 131 -2.32 0.14 -11.88
CA ARG A 131 -0.94 -0.28 -11.60
C ARG A 131 0.02 0.90 -11.68
N PHE A 132 0.84 1.07 -10.65
CA PHE A 132 1.93 2.02 -10.60
C PHE A 132 3.23 1.32 -11.02
N SER A 133 3.79 1.72 -12.16
CA SER A 133 4.94 1.03 -12.76
C SER A 133 6.32 1.49 -12.23
N TYR A 134 6.35 2.36 -11.22
CA TYR A 134 7.60 2.91 -10.67
C TYR A 134 8.02 2.14 -9.42
N LYS A 135 8.63 0.97 -9.64
CA LYS A 135 9.66 0.42 -8.76
C LYS A 135 11.01 0.68 -9.40
#